data_AF-A1WXZ1-F1
#
_entry.id   AF-A1WXZ1-F1
#
_cell.length_a   1.000
_cell.length_b   1.000
_cell.length_c   1.000
_cell.angle_alpha   90.00
_cell.angle_beta   90.00
_cell.angle_gamma   90.00
#
_symmetry.space_group_name_H-M   'P 1'
#
loop_
_entity.id
_entity.type
_entity.pdbx_description
1 polymer ?
#
loop_
_entity_poly.entity_id
_entity_poly.type
_entity_poly.pdbx_seq_one_letter_code
_entity_poly.pdbx_strand_id
1 'polypeptide(L)'
;MSDETAHGDGDGARPPGGDPAAAEGEGAPPSPGQQLRRAREAQGRTVRAVGASLNLPADRVTALEEDDDERLPPPTFVRGYLRAYARLVGLDPEAVVEAYNRRRGSDPVSEERAVGNVAAVEPRSSGRGPRRRRWLPAALLLLLIAVAVVLTAILLDDREPEPAGPGEETGQPPESASEQSGTPSTGVRRTSMDSE
;
A
#
# COMPACT_ATOMS: atom_id res chain seq x y z
N MET A 1 -29.31 71.35 47.01
CA MET A 1 -28.82 71.02 45.66
C MET A 1 -27.79 69.91 45.88
N SER A 2 -28.18 68.64 46.15
CA SER A 2 -29.17 67.78 45.44
C SER A 2 -28.76 67.69 43.97
N ASP A 3 -28.47 66.56 43.30
CA ASP A 3 -28.73 65.11 43.47
C ASP A 3 -27.67 64.37 42.58
N GLU A 4 -27.20 63.14 42.89
CA GLU A 4 -27.75 61.82 42.46
C GLU A 4 -27.87 61.67 40.92
N THR A 5 -27.15 60.80 40.18
CA THR A 5 -27.39 59.35 39.95
C THR A 5 -26.42 58.87 38.84
N ALA A 6 -25.65 57.79 39.03
CA ALA A 6 -25.88 56.39 38.57
C ALA A 6 -25.70 56.09 37.06
N HIS A 7 -24.63 55.36 36.70
CA HIS A 7 -24.55 54.41 35.57
C HIS A 7 -23.20 53.67 35.67
N GLY A 8 -23.04 52.36 35.71
CA GLY A 8 -23.92 51.22 35.53
C GLY A 8 -22.96 50.04 35.29
N ASP A 9 -23.05 49.00 36.11
CA ASP A 9 -22.26 47.78 35.99
C ASP A 9 -22.44 47.13 34.61
N GLY A 10 -21.32 46.78 33.99
CA GLY A 10 -21.26 46.04 32.73
C GLY A 10 -20.15 45.01 32.83
N ASP A 11 -20.41 43.97 33.62
CA ASP A 11 -19.70 42.70 33.61
C ASP A 11 -19.82 42.07 32.22
N GLY A 12 -18.95 42.50 31.32
CA GLY A 12 -18.77 41.94 29.99
C GLY A 12 -17.97 40.66 30.11
N ALA A 13 -18.67 39.57 30.42
CA ALA A 13 -18.18 38.20 30.35
C ALA A 13 -17.20 38.02 29.18
N ARG A 14 -15.93 37.85 29.50
CA ARG A 14 -14.90 37.42 28.56
C ARG A 14 -15.31 36.02 28.07
N PRO A 15 -15.56 35.80 26.77
CA PRO A 15 -15.95 34.48 26.29
C PRO A 15 -14.82 33.48 26.59
N PRO A 16 -15.10 32.34 27.25
CA PRO A 16 -14.20 31.20 27.26
C PRO A 16 -14.43 30.43 25.96
N GLY A 17 -13.50 30.48 25.02
CA GLY A 17 -13.66 29.69 23.80
C GLY A 17 -12.61 29.95 22.75
N GLY A 18 -11.81 28.92 22.52
CA GLY A 18 -11.02 28.77 21.30
C GLY A 18 -9.54 28.61 21.58
N ASP A 19 -9.12 27.37 21.89
CA ASP A 19 -7.74 26.96 21.64
C ASP A 19 -7.34 27.39 20.21
N PRO A 20 -6.23 28.10 19.98
CA PRO A 20 -5.80 28.52 18.64
C PRO A 20 -5.31 27.36 17.76
N ALA A 21 -5.60 26.10 18.13
CA ALA A 21 -5.02 24.91 17.52
C ALA A 21 -5.79 24.36 16.30
N ALA A 22 -6.91 24.96 15.90
CA ALA A 22 -7.78 24.41 14.84
C ALA A 22 -8.04 25.34 13.65
N ALA A 23 -7.16 26.31 13.40
CA ALA A 23 -7.17 27.06 12.13
C ALA A 23 -6.38 26.30 11.05
N GLU A 24 -6.84 25.12 10.65
CA GLU A 24 -6.43 24.58 9.34
C GLU A 24 -7.22 25.33 8.27
N GLY A 25 -6.53 26.20 7.52
CA GLY A 25 -7.10 26.91 6.39
C GLY A 25 -7.59 25.92 5.32
N GLU A 26 -8.90 25.82 5.16
CA GLU A 26 -9.55 25.17 4.04
C GLU A 26 -9.21 25.92 2.74
N GLY A 27 -8.30 25.37 1.95
CA GLY A 27 -8.09 25.79 0.55
C GLY A 27 -6.67 25.66 0.01
N ALA A 28 -5.64 25.64 0.87
CA ALA A 28 -4.26 25.48 0.41
C ALA A 28 -3.82 24.01 0.45
N PRO A 29 -3.08 23.52 -0.57
CA PRO A 29 -2.50 22.18 -0.52
C PRO A 29 -1.52 22.08 0.67
N PRO A 30 -1.42 20.91 1.34
CA PRO A 30 -0.57 20.76 2.51
C PRO A 30 0.89 21.00 2.18
N SER A 31 1.58 21.68 3.09
CA SER A 31 3.03 21.92 2.97
C SER A 31 3.82 20.59 2.98
N PRO A 32 5.07 20.56 2.50
CA PRO A 32 5.86 19.34 2.50
C PRO A 32 6.08 18.79 3.92
N GLY A 33 6.33 19.64 4.92
CA GLY A 33 6.41 19.24 6.33
C GLY A 33 5.11 18.62 6.84
N GLN A 34 3.96 19.23 6.54
CA GLN A 34 2.64 18.67 6.88
C GLN A 34 2.39 17.32 6.21
N GLN A 35 2.78 17.14 4.95
CA GLN A 35 2.66 15.85 4.25
C GLN A 35 3.46 14.75 4.96
N LEU A 36 4.70 15.05 5.36
CA LEU A 36 5.57 14.12 6.08
C LEU A 36 5.00 13.79 7.46
N ARG A 37 4.57 14.80 8.22
CA ARG A 37 3.94 14.64 9.53
C ARG A 37 2.71 13.74 9.47
N ARG A 38 1.78 14.03 8.56
CA ARG A 38 0.55 13.25 8.38
C ARG A 38 0.86 11.79 8.04
N ALA A 39 1.84 11.55 7.16
CA ALA A 39 2.26 10.19 6.81
C ALA A 39 2.95 9.45 7.97
N ARG A 40 3.76 10.15 8.78
CA ARG A 40 4.35 9.60 10.01
C ARG A 40 3.27 9.20 11.01
N GLU A 41 2.32 10.10 11.27
CA GLU A 41 1.23 9.90 12.21
C GLU A 41 0.29 8.76 11.77
N ALA A 42 -0.01 8.66 10.48
CA ALA A 42 -0.77 7.54 9.91
C ALA A 42 -0.10 6.17 10.11
N GLN A 43 1.23 6.15 10.29
CA GLN A 43 2.00 4.94 10.60
C GLN A 43 2.24 4.74 12.10
N GLY A 44 1.70 5.61 12.97
CA GLY A 44 1.90 5.56 14.42
C GLY A 44 3.36 5.75 14.85
N ARG A 45 4.20 6.36 14.01
CA ARG A 45 5.63 6.53 14.31
C ARG A 45 5.87 7.80 15.12
N THR A 46 6.72 7.71 16.14
CA THR A 46 7.17 8.88 16.90
C THR A 46 8.25 9.65 16.14
N VAL A 47 8.36 10.95 16.39
CA VAL A 47 9.44 11.80 15.85
C VAL A 47 10.81 11.21 16.16
N ARG A 48 11.02 10.70 17.38
CA ARG A 48 12.26 10.04 17.80
C ARG A 48 12.57 8.78 17.00
N ALA A 49 11.56 7.95 16.71
CA ALA A 49 11.74 6.74 15.92
C ALA A 49 12.12 7.05 14.46
N VAL A 50 11.51 8.09 13.88
CA VAL A 50 11.91 8.60 12.56
C VAL A 50 13.33 9.15 12.58
N GLY A 51 13.68 9.96 13.59
CA GLY A 51 15.02 10.51 13.76
C GLY A 51 16.09 9.42 13.83
N ALA A 52 15.86 8.38 14.63
CA ALA A 52 16.73 7.22 14.71
C ALA A 52 16.89 6.50 13.34
N SER A 53 15.79 6.32 12.60
CA SER A 53 15.80 5.65 11.29
C SER A 53 16.54 6.45 10.22
N LEU A 54 16.49 7.78 10.29
CA LEU A 54 17.12 8.69 9.33
C LEU A 54 18.52 9.16 9.78
N ASN A 55 18.97 8.75 10.96
CA ASN A 55 20.16 9.29 11.62
C ASN A 55 20.12 10.83 11.74
N LEU A 56 18.97 11.35 12.19
CA LEU A 56 18.73 12.77 12.42
C LEU A 56 18.35 13.02 13.88
N PRO A 57 18.81 14.12 14.50
CA PRO A 57 18.29 14.57 15.78
C PRO A 57 16.77 14.78 15.70
N ALA A 58 16.05 14.49 16.79
CA ALA A 58 14.59 14.65 16.84
C ALA A 58 14.17 16.08 16.49
N ASP A 59 14.91 17.08 16.98
CA ASP A 59 14.66 18.50 16.69
C ASP A 59 14.72 18.80 15.20
N ARG A 60 15.57 18.10 14.43
CA ARG A 60 15.69 18.28 12.98
C ARG A 60 14.53 17.62 12.24
N VAL A 61 13.97 16.54 12.76
CA VAL A 61 12.74 15.94 12.23
C VAL A 61 11.55 16.87 12.50
N THR A 62 11.45 17.43 13.70
CA THR A 62 10.43 18.42 14.04
C THR A 62 10.52 19.64 13.12
N ALA A 63 11.72 20.22 12.92
CA ALA A 63 11.90 21.35 12.02
C ALA A 63 11.50 21.04 10.56
N LEU A 64 11.73 19.80 10.09
CA LEU A 64 11.24 19.36 8.77
C LEU A 64 9.71 19.29 8.72
N GLU A 65 9.05 18.85 9.79
CA GLU A 65 7.58 18.74 9.86
C GLU A 65 6.88 20.09 10.01
N GLU A 66 7.55 21.06 10.62
CA GLU A 66 7.08 22.44 10.83
C GLU A 66 7.39 23.36 9.64
N ASP A 67 8.14 22.87 8.64
CA ASP A 67 8.71 23.68 7.56
C ASP A 67 9.50 24.90 8.08
N ASP A 68 10.20 24.71 9.20
CA ASP A 68 11.00 25.73 9.88
C ASP A 68 12.37 25.83 9.21
N ASP A 69 12.43 26.71 8.22
CA ASP A 69 13.60 26.95 7.38
C ASP A 69 14.80 27.57 8.13
N GLU A 70 14.59 28.18 9.30
CA GLU A 70 15.63 28.85 10.09
C GLU A 70 16.42 27.84 10.94
N ARG A 71 15.76 26.78 11.40
CA ARG A 71 16.38 25.69 12.17
C ARG A 71 16.99 24.60 11.30
N LEU A 72 16.79 24.68 9.99
CA LEU A 72 17.28 23.70 9.04
C LEU A 72 18.66 24.07 8.46
N PRO A 73 19.50 23.08 8.12
CA PRO A 73 20.74 23.32 7.38
C PRO A 73 20.50 23.91 5.98
N PRO A 74 21.57 24.21 5.20
CA PRO A 74 21.42 24.75 3.85
C PRO A 74 20.49 23.91 2.96
N PRO A 75 19.74 24.53 2.02
CA PRO A 75 18.68 23.88 1.24
C PRO A 75 19.09 22.57 0.55
N THR A 76 20.33 22.48 0.07
CA THR A 76 20.89 21.26 -0.55
C THR A 76 20.78 20.05 0.37
N PHE A 77 21.05 20.21 1.67
CA PHE A 77 20.91 19.15 2.66
C PHE A 77 19.46 18.84 2.98
N VAL A 78 18.61 19.88 3.08
CA VAL A 78 17.17 19.73 3.34
C VAL A 78 16.52 18.85 2.29
N ARG A 79 16.81 19.06 0.99
CA ARG A 79 16.32 18.19 -0.09
C ARG A 79 16.71 16.73 0.13
N GLY A 80 17.93 16.47 0.61
CA GLY A 80 18.38 15.13 0.98
C GLY A 80 17.54 14.50 2.09
N TYR A 81 17.28 15.27 3.16
CA TYR A 81 16.46 14.82 4.28
C TYR A 81 15.00 14.58 3.89
N LEU A 82 14.41 15.48 3.09
CA LEU A 82 13.06 15.33 2.57
C LEU A 82 12.91 14.05 1.73
N ARG A 83 13.88 13.75 0.85
CA ARG A 83 13.87 12.49 0.08
C ARG A 83 13.95 11.26 0.98
N ALA A 84 14.86 11.27 1.95
CA ALA A 84 15.04 10.13 2.86
C ALA A 84 13.79 9.90 3.72
N TYR A 85 13.21 10.98 4.25
CA TYR A 85 12.00 10.92 5.05
C TYR A 85 10.80 10.45 4.20
N ALA A 86 10.58 11.03 3.02
CA ALA A 86 9.51 10.61 2.13
C ALA A 86 9.57 9.11 1.81
N ARG A 87 10.76 8.56 1.53
CA ARG A 87 10.93 7.11 1.33
C ARG A 87 10.56 6.31 2.57
N LEU A 88 10.99 6.76 3.75
CA LEU A 88 10.71 6.09 5.02
C LEU A 88 9.21 5.98 5.31
N VAL A 89 8.43 7.01 4.96
CA VAL A 89 6.96 7.05 5.16
C VAL A 89 6.15 6.66 3.92
N GLY A 90 6.79 6.20 2.84
CA GLY A 90 6.11 5.71 1.64
C GLY A 90 5.49 6.80 0.74
N LEU A 91 5.91 8.05 0.88
CA LEU A 91 5.55 9.14 -0.02
C LEU A 91 6.45 9.18 -1.25
N ASP A 92 6.03 9.93 -2.28
CA ASP A 92 6.86 10.19 -3.46
C ASP A 92 7.94 11.25 -3.13
N PRO A 93 9.24 10.88 -3.14
CA PRO A 93 10.31 11.79 -2.74
C PRO A 93 10.40 13.05 -3.59
N GLU A 94 10.20 12.91 -4.90
CA GLU A 94 10.35 14.06 -5.80
C GLU A 94 9.16 15.01 -5.68
N ALA A 95 7.96 14.51 -5.44
CA ALA A 95 6.78 15.35 -5.18
C ALA A 95 6.95 16.21 -3.90
N VAL A 96 7.54 15.65 -2.85
CA VAL A 96 7.81 16.38 -1.59
C VAL A 96 8.90 17.44 -1.80
N VAL A 97 9.99 17.10 -2.50
CA VAL A 97 11.06 18.06 -2.82
C VAL A 97 10.56 19.18 -3.74
N GLU A 98 9.73 18.87 -4.73
CA GLU A 98 9.14 19.88 -5.60
C GLU A 98 8.24 20.84 -4.82
N ALA A 99 7.44 20.33 -3.87
CA ALA A 99 6.65 21.16 -2.98
C ALA A 99 7.52 22.10 -2.12
N TYR A 100 8.65 21.61 -1.62
CA TYR A 100 9.63 22.41 -0.88
C TYR A 100 10.26 23.51 -1.74
N ASN A 101 10.71 23.16 -2.95
CA ASN A 101 11.31 24.11 -3.90
C ASN A 101 10.32 25.23 -4.29
N ARG A 102 9.07 24.87 -4.59
CA ARG A 102 8.00 25.84 -4.88
C ARG A 102 7.77 26.79 -3.70
N ARG A 103 7.77 26.28 -2.46
CA ARG A 103 7.57 27.10 -1.25
C ARG A 103 8.72 28.08 -1.03
N ARG A 104 9.97 27.65 -1.24
CA ARG A 104 11.15 28.51 -1.09
C ARG A 104 11.37 29.50 -2.24
N GLY A 105 10.53 29.48 -3.29
CA GLY A 105 10.76 30.30 -4.49
C GLY A 105 12.04 29.95 -5.24
N SER A 106 12.60 28.77 -4.97
CA SER A 106 13.81 28.26 -5.62
C SER A 106 13.36 27.35 -6.74
N ASP A 107 13.26 27.88 -7.96
CA ASP A 107 13.20 27.02 -9.13
C ASP A 107 14.46 26.14 -9.13
N PRO A 108 14.32 24.80 -9.22
CA PRO A 108 15.45 23.86 -9.21
C PRO A 108 16.44 24.11 -10.37
N VAL A 109 16.05 24.94 -11.34
CA VAL A 109 16.83 25.31 -12.53
C VAL A 109 18.00 26.26 -12.21
N SER A 110 17.99 26.96 -11.08
CA SER A 110 18.97 28.03 -10.80
C SER A 110 20.19 27.58 -9.99
N GLU A 111 20.06 26.60 -9.10
CA GLU A 111 21.17 26.18 -8.22
C GLU A 111 21.96 24.98 -8.74
N GLU A 112 21.40 24.16 -9.63
CA GLU A 112 22.11 23.01 -10.22
C GLU A 112 23.27 23.45 -11.16
N ARG A 113 23.24 24.70 -11.65
CA ARG A 113 24.35 25.30 -12.40
C ARG A 113 25.55 25.69 -11.53
N ALA A 114 25.40 25.81 -10.22
CA ALA A 114 26.47 26.29 -9.34
C ALA A 114 27.39 25.18 -8.82
N VAL A 115 26.97 23.91 -8.88
CA VAL A 115 27.72 22.78 -8.29
C VAL A 115 27.72 21.59 -9.25
N GLY A 116 28.58 21.60 -10.27
CA GLY A 116 28.91 20.36 -10.99
C GLY A 116 29.21 20.50 -12.48
N ASN A 117 30.39 21.01 -12.80
CA ASN A 117 31.08 20.59 -14.01
C ASN A 117 31.47 19.10 -13.86
N VAL A 118 30.61 18.18 -14.28
CA VAL A 118 31.03 16.84 -14.73
C VAL A 118 30.13 16.41 -15.88
N ALA A 119 30.73 16.40 -17.07
CA ALA A 119 30.36 15.67 -18.28
C ALA A 119 28.88 15.33 -18.52
N ALA A 120 28.31 16.10 -19.46
CA ALA A 120 27.45 15.66 -20.55
C ALA A 120 26.46 14.50 -20.27
N VAL A 121 25.19 14.84 -20.05
CA VAL A 121 24.09 14.46 -20.96
C VAL A 121 23.01 15.56 -20.88
N GLU A 122 22.82 16.28 -21.98
CA GLU A 122 21.54 16.92 -22.31
C GLU A 122 21.06 16.24 -23.61
N PRO A 123 19.75 16.00 -23.76
CA PRO A 123 18.84 17.11 -23.91
C PRO A 123 17.68 17.09 -22.90
N ARG A 124 17.36 18.31 -22.47
CA ARG A 124 15.99 18.80 -22.25
C ARG A 124 14.91 17.86 -22.78
N SER A 125 14.13 17.30 -21.86
CA SER A 125 12.69 17.17 -22.08
C SER A 125 11.98 17.83 -20.91
N SER A 126 11.45 19.02 -21.19
CA SER A 126 10.34 19.61 -20.47
C SER A 126 9.13 18.70 -20.62
N GLY A 127 9.06 17.67 -19.77
CA GLY A 127 8.01 16.67 -19.74
C GLY A 127 7.23 16.77 -18.44
N ARG A 128 6.20 17.62 -18.43
CA ARG A 128 5.06 17.45 -17.53
C ARG A 128 4.47 16.07 -17.84
N GLY A 129 4.70 15.08 -16.99
CA GLY A 129 4.25 13.71 -17.22
C GLY A 129 4.29 12.83 -15.96
N PRO A 130 3.30 11.94 -15.78
CA PRO A 130 2.59 11.79 -14.51
C PRO A 130 3.13 10.64 -13.68
N ARG A 131 2.85 10.67 -12.37
CA ARG A 131 2.40 9.59 -11.44
C ARG A 131 2.49 8.11 -11.91
N ARG A 132 3.52 7.69 -12.63
CA ARG A 132 3.66 6.38 -13.28
C ARG A 132 4.63 5.47 -12.53
N ARG A 133 4.51 5.45 -11.20
CA ARG A 133 5.20 4.48 -10.35
C ARG A 133 4.28 3.83 -9.30
N ARG A 134 2.96 3.87 -9.52
CA ARG A 134 1.96 3.15 -8.73
C ARG A 134 1.15 2.12 -9.54
N TRP A 135 1.33 2.04 -10.87
CA TRP A 135 0.53 1.15 -11.73
C TRP A 135 1.24 -0.15 -12.09
N LEU A 136 2.57 -0.22 -11.93
CA LEU A 136 3.33 -1.45 -12.07
C LEU A 136 2.90 -2.55 -11.09
N PRO A 137 2.68 -2.29 -9.77
CA PRO A 137 2.19 -3.33 -8.88
C PRO A 137 0.73 -3.72 -9.21
N ALA A 138 -0.11 -2.76 -9.64
CA ALA A 138 -1.50 -3.02 -10.01
C ALA A 138 -1.62 -3.83 -11.32
N ALA A 139 -0.80 -3.53 -12.32
CA ALA A 139 -0.75 -4.28 -13.57
C ALA A 139 -0.16 -5.68 -13.38
N LEU A 140 0.86 -5.82 -12.52
CA LEU A 140 1.41 -7.13 -12.14
C LEU A 140 0.37 -7.97 -11.39
N LEU A 141 -0.38 -7.37 -10.46
CA LEU A 141 -1.47 -8.02 -9.74
C LEU A 141 -2.60 -8.44 -10.68
N LEU A 142 -3.00 -7.58 -11.61
CA LEU A 142 -4.05 -7.86 -12.58
C LEU A 142 -3.64 -8.98 -13.55
N LEU A 143 -2.37 -9.00 -13.98
CA LEU A 143 -1.80 -10.09 -14.76
C LEU A 143 -1.79 -11.41 -13.96
N LEU A 144 -1.40 -11.37 -12.68
CA LEU A 144 -1.40 -12.54 -11.79
C LEU A 144 -2.81 -13.12 -11.61
N ILE A 145 -3.81 -12.26 -11.42
CA ILE A 145 -5.23 -12.66 -11.30
C ILE A 145 -5.70 -13.28 -12.61
N ALA A 146 -5.39 -12.68 -13.77
CA ALA A 146 -5.77 -13.23 -15.06
C ALA A 146 -5.15 -14.62 -15.30
N VAL A 147 -3.87 -14.80 -14.99
CA VAL A 147 -3.18 -16.10 -15.09
C VAL A 147 -3.79 -17.13 -14.14
N ALA A 148 -4.12 -16.73 -12.90
CA ALA A 148 -4.76 -17.62 -11.94
C ALA A 148 -6.16 -18.08 -12.39
N VAL A 149 -6.96 -17.19 -12.98
CA VAL A 149 -8.30 -17.52 -13.52
C VAL A 149 -8.20 -18.48 -14.71
N VAL A 150 -7.23 -18.28 -15.61
CA VAL A 150 -7.01 -19.18 -16.74
C VAL A 150 -6.52 -20.54 -16.25
N LEU A 151 -5.59 -20.59 -15.30
CA LEU A 151 -5.14 -21.83 -14.67
C LEU A 151 -6.29 -22.55 -13.98
N THR A 152 -7.11 -21.88 -13.16
CA THR A 152 -8.26 -22.52 -12.50
C THR A 152 -9.29 -23.00 -13.50
N ALA A 153 -9.58 -22.26 -14.57
CA ALA A 153 -10.49 -22.72 -15.62
C ALA A 153 -9.97 -24.00 -16.29
N ILE A 154 -8.68 -24.06 -16.65
CA ILE A 154 -8.07 -25.25 -17.25
C ILE A 154 -8.03 -26.42 -16.26
N LEU A 155 -7.73 -26.17 -14.98
CA LEU A 155 -7.65 -27.18 -13.92
C LEU A 155 -9.02 -27.67 -13.40
N LEU A 156 -10.10 -26.95 -13.72
CA LEU A 156 -11.49 -27.32 -13.38
C LEU A 156 -12.22 -28.00 -14.54
N ASP A 157 -11.73 -27.87 -15.77
CA ASP A 157 -12.30 -28.48 -16.99
C ASP A 157 -12.13 -30.01 -17.03
N ASP A 158 -11.18 -30.57 -16.26
CA ASP A 158 -10.99 -32.03 -16.12
C ASP A 158 -11.99 -32.69 -15.14
N ARG A 159 -12.89 -31.92 -14.50
CA ARG A 159 -13.96 -32.49 -13.66
C ARG A 159 -15.24 -32.58 -14.45
N GLU A 160 -15.31 -33.57 -15.33
CA GLU A 160 -16.61 -34.08 -15.76
C GLU A 160 -17.41 -34.45 -14.51
N PRO A 161 -18.62 -33.90 -14.31
CA PRO A 161 -19.49 -34.34 -13.24
C PRO A 161 -19.89 -35.78 -13.54
N GLU A 162 -19.27 -36.73 -12.86
CA GLU A 162 -19.73 -38.11 -12.88
C GLU A 162 -21.21 -38.09 -12.48
N PRO A 163 -22.14 -38.52 -13.36
CA PRO A 163 -23.54 -38.57 -12.99
C PRO A 163 -23.68 -39.59 -11.88
N ALA A 164 -24.03 -39.10 -10.70
CA ALA A 164 -24.42 -39.89 -9.55
C ALA A 164 -25.44 -40.97 -9.95
N GLY A 165 -25.00 -42.23 -10.04
CA GLY A 165 -25.83 -43.32 -9.52
C GLY A 165 -25.88 -43.13 -8.00
N PRO A 166 -27.05 -43.28 -7.34
CA PRO A 166 -27.56 -44.63 -7.10
C PRO A 166 -29.09 -44.74 -6.94
N GLY A 167 -29.62 -45.93 -7.20
CA GLY A 167 -31.00 -46.30 -6.88
C GLY A 167 -31.23 -47.78 -7.13
N GLU A 168 -30.94 -48.59 -6.13
CA GLU A 168 -31.32 -50.00 -6.06
C GLU A 168 -32.85 -50.17 -5.85
N GLU A 169 -33.33 -51.36 -6.23
CA GLU A 169 -34.62 -52.02 -5.91
C GLU A 169 -35.91 -51.44 -6.52
N THR A 170 -36.90 -52.21 -7.02
CA THR A 170 -37.39 -53.54 -6.63
C THR A 170 -38.26 -54.17 -7.74
N GLY A 171 -38.21 -55.51 -7.89
CA GLY A 171 -39.40 -56.35 -8.12
C GLY A 171 -39.77 -56.82 -9.54
N GLN A 172 -39.48 -58.09 -9.86
CA GLN A 172 -40.48 -59.17 -10.09
C GLN A 172 -40.02 -60.24 -11.15
N PRO A 173 -40.01 -61.55 -10.82
CA PRO A 173 -39.88 -62.67 -11.78
C PRO A 173 -41.27 -63.10 -12.30
N PRO A 174 -41.44 -63.70 -13.50
CA PRO A 174 -40.93 -65.02 -13.93
C PRO A 174 -40.32 -64.94 -15.36
N GLU A 175 -39.83 -65.95 -16.09
CA GLU A 175 -40.36 -67.27 -16.35
C GLU A 175 -39.36 -68.03 -17.25
N SER A 176 -39.00 -69.24 -16.81
CA SER A 176 -38.76 -70.49 -17.53
C SER A 176 -37.99 -70.61 -18.86
N ALA A 177 -37.21 -71.70 -18.86
CA ALA A 177 -36.73 -72.54 -19.97
C ALA A 177 -35.43 -72.08 -20.65
N SER A 178 -34.36 -72.86 -20.77
CA SER A 178 -34.16 -74.31 -20.66
C SER A 178 -32.64 -74.53 -20.54
N GLU A 179 -32.15 -75.32 -19.59
CA GLU A 179 -31.68 -76.70 -19.82
C GLU A 179 -30.52 -76.85 -20.82
N GLN A 180 -29.35 -77.23 -20.30
CA GLN A 180 -28.45 -78.33 -20.71
C GLN A 180 -27.00 -77.92 -20.45
N SER A 181 -26.25 -78.52 -19.51
CA SER A 181 -25.80 -79.91 -19.37
C SER A 181 -24.28 -79.92 -19.53
N GLY A 182 -23.56 -80.43 -18.52
CA GLY A 182 -22.15 -80.79 -18.67
C GLY A 182 -21.22 -80.42 -17.51
N THR A 183 -21.37 -81.06 -16.36
CA THR A 183 -20.23 -81.44 -15.49
C THR A 183 -19.57 -82.71 -16.05
N PRO A 184 -18.47 -83.26 -15.49
CA PRO A 184 -17.35 -82.72 -14.69
C PRO A 184 -15.97 -83.21 -15.20
N SER A 185 -14.85 -82.71 -14.67
CA SER A 185 -13.62 -83.52 -14.46
C SER A 185 -12.60 -82.66 -13.69
N THR A 186 -12.39 -82.83 -12.38
CA THR A 186 -11.57 -83.87 -11.71
C THR A 186 -10.10 -83.85 -12.15
N GLY A 187 -9.20 -83.47 -11.23
CA GLY A 187 -7.76 -83.56 -11.46
C GLY A 187 -6.87 -83.10 -10.30
N VAL A 188 -6.98 -83.75 -9.14
CA VAL A 188 -5.99 -83.70 -8.06
C VAL A 188 -4.79 -84.58 -8.41
N ARG A 189 -3.54 -84.12 -8.16
CA ARG A 189 -2.36 -84.83 -7.56
C ARG A 189 -1.10 -83.96 -7.79
N ARG A 190 -0.29 -83.55 -6.81
CA ARG A 190 0.42 -84.17 -5.67
C ARG A 190 1.77 -84.81 -6.07
N THR A 191 2.84 -84.39 -5.35
CA THR A 191 4.22 -84.93 -5.20
C THR A 191 5.08 -84.88 -6.48
N SER A 192 6.41 -84.90 -6.52
CA SER A 192 7.57 -85.15 -5.64
C SER A 192 8.80 -84.83 -6.53
N MET A 193 9.84 -84.12 -6.09
CA MET A 193 11.10 -84.72 -5.61
C MET A 193 11.78 -85.65 -6.64
N ASP A 194 12.84 -85.18 -7.34
CA ASP A 194 14.10 -85.90 -7.63
C ASP A 194 15.09 -85.07 -8.51
N SER A 195 16.39 -85.14 -8.15
CA SER A 195 17.65 -85.20 -8.95
C SER A 195 17.92 -84.18 -10.09
N GLU A 196 19.11 -83.60 -10.32
CA GLU A 196 20.53 -83.95 -10.05
C GLU A 196 21.35 -82.70 -9.63
#